data_AF-A0A7Z0KL13-F1
#
_entry.id   AF-A0A7Z0KL13-F1
#
_cell.length_a   1.000
_cell.length_b   1.000
_cell.length_c   1.000
_cell.angle_alpha   90.00
_cell.angle_beta   90.00
_cell.angle_gamma   90.00
#
_symmetry.space_group_name_H-M   'P 1'
#
loop_
_entity.id
_entity.type
_entity.pdbx_description
1 polymer ?
#
loop_
_entity_poly.entity_id
_entity_poly.type
_entity_poly.pdbx_seq_one_letter_code
_entity_poly.pdbx_strand_id
1 'polypeptide(L)'
;MNNERIKEIALANGFKLKEQPNGEMDLNPYVYDFARTLLLLKLGEITADMTDLIDSKDTLESQSMLDSCDDIIDKHIAELRGVSDD
;
A
#
# COMPACT_ATOMS: atom_id res chain seq x y z
N MET A 1 -5.09 1.77 -0.56
CA MET A 1 -6.12 0.76 -0.19
C MET A 1 -6.72 1.16 1.16
N ASN A 2 -8.04 1.34 1.26
CA ASN A 2 -8.72 1.78 2.49
C ASN A 2 -9.21 0.59 3.34
N ASN A 3 -9.64 0.86 4.58
CA ASN A 3 -10.12 -0.18 5.50
C ASN A 3 -11.37 -0.90 5.01
N GLU A 4 -12.29 -0.21 4.33
CA GLU A 4 -13.50 -0.83 3.76
C GLU A 4 -13.13 -1.93 2.78
N ARG A 5 -12.21 -1.64 1.84
CA ARG A 5 -11.77 -2.62 0.86
C ARG A 5 -11.02 -3.79 1.50
N ILE A 6 -10.18 -3.52 2.51
CA ILE A 6 -9.51 -4.58 3.27
C ILE A 6 -10.55 -5.47 3.97
N LYS A 7 -11.58 -4.84 4.56
CA LYS A 7 -12.66 -5.55 5.26
C LYS A 7 -13.43 -6.46 4.32
N GLU A 8 -13.83 -5.98 3.15
CA GLU A 8 -14.48 -6.78 2.10
C GLU A 8 -13.66 -8.01 1.71
N ILE A 9 -12.37 -7.81 1.40
CA ILE A 9 -11.48 -8.90 0.97
C ILE A 9 -11.30 -9.93 2.09
N ALA A 10 -11.05 -9.48 3.32
CA ALA A 10 -10.85 -10.39 4.45
C ALA A 10 -12.10 -11.23 4.71
N LEU A 11 -13.29 -10.62 4.72
CA LEU A 11 -14.56 -11.34 4.91
C LEU A 11 -14.83 -12.34 3.77
N ALA A 12 -14.57 -11.96 2.52
CA ALA A 12 -14.68 -12.88 1.38
C ALA A 12 -13.73 -14.09 1.48
N ASN A 13 -12.64 -13.97 2.25
CA ASN A 13 -11.65 -15.03 2.49
C ASN A 13 -11.79 -15.70 3.87
N GLY A 14 -12.96 -15.58 4.51
CA GLY A 14 -13.30 -16.36 5.70
C GLY A 14 -12.84 -15.76 7.04
N PHE A 15 -12.31 -14.54 7.05
CA PHE A 15 -12.16 -13.80 8.29
C PHE A 15 -13.53 -13.46 8.88
N LYS A 16 -13.56 -13.25 10.20
CA LYS A 16 -14.78 -12.95 10.95
C LYS A 16 -14.59 -11.67 11.76
N LEU A 17 -15.66 -10.88 11.85
CA LEU A 17 -15.72 -9.75 12.76
C LEU A 17 -15.71 -10.25 14.21
N LYS A 18 -15.11 -9.46 15.10
CA LYS A 18 -15.07 -9.66 16.55
C LYS A 18 -15.42 -8.34 17.23
N GLU A 19 -15.94 -8.43 18.44
CA GLU A 19 -16.17 -7.27 19.27
C GLU A 19 -14.83 -6.62 19.64
N GLN A 20 -14.72 -5.32 19.42
CA GLN A 20 -13.56 -4.50 19.76
C GLN A 20 -13.70 -3.93 21.18
N PRO A 21 -12.64 -3.35 21.79
CA PRO A 21 -12.73 -2.77 23.13
C PRO A 21 -13.78 -1.66 23.29
N ASN A 22 -14.18 -1.02 22.19
CA ASN A 22 -15.26 -0.01 22.15
C ASN A 22 -16.67 -0.62 21.98
N GLY A 23 -16.80 -1.95 21.91
CA GLY A 23 -18.05 -2.68 21.72
C GLY A 23 -18.50 -2.82 20.25
N GLU A 24 -17.75 -2.27 19.29
CA GLU A 24 -18.10 -2.38 17.87
C GLU A 24 -17.65 -3.72 17.28
N MET A 25 -18.41 -4.23 16.30
CA MET A 25 -18.02 -5.43 15.55
C MET A 25 -17.11 -5.05 14.38
N ASP A 26 -15.84 -5.41 14.46
CA ASP A 26 -14.86 -5.15 13.41
C ASP A 26 -13.88 -6.33 13.25
N LEU A 27 -13.10 -6.33 12.17
CA LEU A 27 -11.90 -7.15 12.08
C LEU A 27 -10.92 -6.76 13.17
N ASN A 28 -10.08 -7.72 13.56
CA ASN A 28 -8.96 -7.41 14.44
C ASN A 28 -8.08 -6.31 13.77
N PRO A 29 -7.69 -5.24 14.49
CA PRO A 29 -6.91 -4.14 13.93
C PRO A 29 -5.66 -4.58 13.16
N TYR A 30 -4.99 -5.64 13.62
CA TYR A 30 -3.80 -6.18 12.98
C TYR A 30 -4.04 -6.73 11.56
N VAL A 31 -5.28 -7.03 11.18
CA VAL A 31 -5.62 -7.41 9.80
C VAL A 31 -5.41 -6.24 8.84
N TYR A 32 -5.75 -5.02 9.27
CA TYR A 32 -5.54 -3.81 8.47
C TYR A 32 -4.06 -3.49 8.34
N ASP A 33 -3.34 -3.53 9.46
CA ASP A 33 -1.90 -3.26 9.47
C ASP A 33 -1.16 -4.27 8.60
N PHE A 34 -1.48 -5.56 8.74
CA PHE A 34 -0.92 -6.63 7.91
C PHE A 34 -1.17 -6.39 6.41
N ALA A 35 -2.41 -6.07 6.03
CA ALA A 35 -2.76 -5.84 4.63
C ALA A 35 -2.02 -4.62 4.04
N ARG A 36 -1.86 -3.54 4.81
CA ARG A 36 -1.09 -2.37 4.39
C ARG A 36 0.40 -2.70 4.28
N THR A 37 0.97 -3.45 5.22
CA THR A 37 2.37 -3.88 5.16
C THR A 37 2.63 -4.73 3.92
N LEU A 38 1.77 -5.68 3.60
CA LEU A 38 1.90 -6.48 2.36
C LEU A 38 1.86 -5.60 1.10
N LEU A 39 0.97 -4.62 1.06
CA LEU A 39 0.88 -3.69 -0.07
C LEU A 39 2.15 -2.85 -0.21
N LEU A 40 2.68 -2.32 0.90
CA LEU A 40 3.92 -1.55 0.93
C LEU A 40 5.12 -2.39 0.48
N LEU A 41 5.21 -3.65 0.91
CA LEU A 41 6.27 -4.57 0.46
C LEU A 41 6.19 -4.79 -1.06
N LYS A 42 4.99 -5.04 -1.59
CA LYS A 42 4.81 -5.23 -3.04
C LYS A 42 5.09 -3.97 -3.85
N LEU A 43 4.75 -2.80 -3.34
CA LEU A 43 5.12 -1.53 -3.97
C LEU A 43 6.65 -1.37 -4.01
N GLY A 44 7.34 -1.65 -2.90
CA GLY A 44 8.80 -1.59 -2.83
C GLY A 44 9.52 -2.57 -3.79
N GLU A 45 8.98 -3.77 -3.96
CA GLU A 45 9.48 -4.73 -4.96
C GLU A 45 9.29 -4.19 -6.39
N ILE A 46 8.11 -3.65 -6.72
CA ILE A 46 7.82 -3.10 -8.05
C ILE A 46 8.71 -1.90 -8.38
N THR A 47 8.95 -1.01 -7.41
CA THR A 47 9.86 0.14 -7.62
C THR A 47 11.28 -0.31 -7.91
N ALA A 48 11.79 -1.30 -7.18
CA ALA A 48 13.14 -1.81 -7.40
C ALA A 48 13.27 -2.46 -8.79
N ASP A 49 12.29 -3.29 -9.19
CA ASP A 49 12.25 -3.91 -10.51
C ASP A 49 12.17 -2.86 -11.64
N MET A 50 11.46 -1.75 -11.43
CA MET A 50 11.42 -0.64 -12.39
C MET A 50 12.77 0.06 -12.52
N THR A 51 13.43 0.41 -11.40
CA THR A 51 14.75 1.04 -11.38
C THR A 51 15.78 0.23 -12.19
N ASP A 52 15.84 -1.08 -11.98
CA ASP A 52 16.80 -1.97 -12.67
C ASP A 52 16.58 -2.01 -14.20
N LEU A 53 15.33 -1.89 -14.67
CA LEU A 53 15.02 -1.87 -16.10
C LEU A 53 15.45 -0.55 -16.78
N ILE A 54 15.57 0.55 -16.04
CA ILE A 54 15.82 1.88 -16.58
C ILE A 54 17.30 2.14 -16.76
N ASP A 55 18.11 1.73 -15.78
CA ASP A 55 19.57 1.74 -15.87
C ASP A 55 20.07 0.94 -17.08
N SER A 56 19.31 -0.07 -17.50
CA SER A 56 19.64 -0.88 -18.68
C SER A 56 19.34 -0.21 -20.04
N LYS A 57 18.55 0.89 -20.07
CA LYS A 57 17.95 1.43 -21.29
C LYS A 57 18.46 2.83 -21.72
N ASP A 58 19.37 3.44 -20.95
CA ASP A 58 20.17 4.64 -21.27
C ASP A 58 19.40 5.73 -22.09
N THR A 59 18.20 6.12 -21.62
CA THR A 59 17.33 7.10 -22.31
C THR A 59 16.73 8.12 -21.34
N LEU A 60 17.15 9.38 -21.48
CA LEU A 60 16.77 10.53 -20.63
C LEU A 60 15.25 10.78 -20.52
N GLU A 61 14.46 10.46 -21.56
CA GLU A 61 13.00 10.58 -21.51
C GLU A 61 12.33 9.54 -20.61
N SER A 62 12.89 8.33 -20.52
CA SER A 62 12.38 7.29 -19.63
C SER A 62 12.62 7.69 -18.17
N GLN A 63 13.80 8.26 -17.86
CA GLN A 63 14.14 8.69 -16.49
C GLN A 63 13.17 9.75 -15.97
N SER A 64 12.83 10.76 -16.78
CA SER A 64 11.89 11.81 -16.37
C SER A 64 10.48 11.30 -16.08
N MET A 65 9.99 10.29 -16.79
CA MET A 65 8.68 9.70 -16.49
C MET A 65 8.69 8.91 -15.18
N LEU A 66 9.85 8.40 -14.79
CA LEU A 66 10.02 7.52 -13.64
C LEU A 66 10.22 8.30 -12.36
N ASP A 67 10.95 9.42 -12.41
CA ASP A 67 10.98 10.38 -11.29
C ASP A 67 9.54 10.84 -10.95
N SER A 68 8.70 11.05 -11.96
CA SER A 68 7.28 11.37 -11.75
C SER A 68 6.47 10.19 -11.20
N CYS A 69 6.84 8.95 -11.48
CA CYS A 69 6.20 7.77 -10.89
C CYS A 69 6.61 7.59 -9.43
N ASP A 70 7.88 7.81 -9.08
CA ASP A 70 8.38 7.76 -7.71
C ASP A 70 7.64 8.77 -6.82
N ASP A 71 7.44 10.01 -7.28
CA ASP A 71 6.64 11.02 -6.56
C ASP A 71 5.19 10.55 -6.30
N ILE A 72 4.56 9.88 -7.27
CA ILE A 72 3.20 9.35 -7.16
C ILE A 72 3.14 8.16 -6.17
N ILE A 73 4.16 7.31 -6.20
CA ILE A 73 4.29 6.14 -5.33
C ILE A 73 4.54 6.59 -3.90
N ASP A 74 5.46 7.54 -3.68
CA ASP A 74 5.73 8.12 -2.36
C ASP A 74 4.50 8.78 -1.76
N LYS A 75 3.73 9.52 -2.57
CA LYS A 75 2.44 10.06 -2.15
C LYS A 75 1.47 8.95 -1.71
N HIS A 76 1.34 7.87 -2.49
CA HIS A 76 0.46 6.76 -2.13
C HIS A 76 0.95 6.01 -0.89
N ILE A 77 2.27 5.88 -0.71
CA ILE A 77 2.88 5.30 0.50
C ILE A 77 2.57 6.17 1.72
N ALA A 78 2.66 7.49 1.61
CA ALA A 78 2.32 8.42 2.69
C ALA A 78 0.84 8.34 3.08
N GLU A 79 -0.06 8.31 2.08
CA GLU A 79 -1.49 8.11 2.29
C GLU A 79 -1.80 6.77 2.98
N LEU A 80 -1.07 5.70 2.63
CA LEU A 80 -1.18 4.38 3.28
C LEU A 80 -0.63 4.36 4.71
N ARG A 81 0.40 5.17 4.99
CA ARG A 81 0.99 5.31 6.34
C ARG A 81 0.13 6.15 7.29
N GLY A 82 -0.88 6.85 6.78
CA GLY A 82 -1.76 7.68 7.60
C GLY A 82 -1.07 8.92 8.14
N VAL A 83 -0.10 9.47 7.41
CA VAL A 83 0.43 10.81 7.72
C VAL A 83 -0.63 11.82 7.27
N SER A 84 -1.55 12.12 8.19
CA SER A 84 -2.18 13.42 8.26
C SER A 84 -1.05 14.39 8.59
N ASP A 85 -0.66 15.24 7.63
CA ASP A 85 0.19 16.39 7.91
C ASP A 85 -0.59 17.31 8.88
N ASP A 86 -0.30 17.17 10.18
CA ASP A 86 -0.51 18.22 11.19
C ASP A 86 0.60 19.27 11.08
#